data_AF-S9VDQ9-F1
#
_entry.id   AF-S9VDQ9-F1
#
_cell.length_a   1.000
_cell.length_b   1.000
_cell.length_c   1.000
_cell.angle_alpha   90.00
_cell.angle_beta   90.00
_cell.angle_gamma   90.00
#
_symmetry.space_group_name_H-M   'P 1'
#
loop_
_entity.id
_entity.type
_entity.pdbx_description
1 polymer ?
#
loop_
_entity_poly.entity_id
_entity_poly.type
_entity_poly.pdbx_seq_one_letter_code
_entity_poly.pdbx_strand_id
1 'polypeptide(L)'
;MDVLNGSADYITTSSCSGRIALFHSISETEEGEGEELHRGAAAAAPGNDSITSTSTRGRGMKRGAQEALGWLFVKHGALTGAEMQSIVLALSGPARTPEEAALDDAQVSRWRARQAAVEREGALAQHTADSGVVRVGAFTGEVEGPLADAGAAAEHPRFQPPARGTVCLKMEPFVMHVECRTMAAAKELLTAAATEGGYRNSGVTPPGKKIMCGIRCTTGLGMEVPLVMSGCNYMARASGEAASVTNPNRLYLWHLLDLANEKMLANEKRTDRLEGAVKRRIK
;
A
#
# COMPACT_ATOMS: atom_id res chain seq x y z
N MET A 1 7.71 4.12 -17.95
CA MET A 1 8.56 2.92 -18.12
C MET A 1 8.36 2.18 -19.45
N ASP A 2 7.37 2.55 -20.28
CA ASP A 2 7.06 1.83 -21.53
C ASP A 2 8.21 1.76 -22.54
N VAL A 3 9.17 2.67 -22.43
CA VAL A 3 10.42 2.67 -23.22
C VAL A 3 11.15 1.31 -23.21
N LEU A 4 11.04 0.54 -22.12
CA LEU A 4 11.61 -0.80 -22.04
C LEU A 4 11.02 -1.73 -23.12
N ASN A 5 9.71 -1.72 -23.31
CA ASN A 5 9.03 -2.60 -24.27
C ASN A 5 9.18 -2.13 -25.73
N GLY A 6 9.71 -0.93 -25.96
CA GLY A 6 10.12 -0.48 -27.29
C GLY A 6 11.46 -1.05 -27.73
N SER A 7 12.25 -1.59 -26.80
CA SER A 7 13.54 -2.21 -27.08
C SER A 7 13.39 -3.69 -27.43
N ALA A 8 14.27 -4.17 -28.30
CA ALA A 8 14.36 -5.58 -28.63
C ALA A 8 14.86 -6.45 -27.45
N ASP A 9 15.50 -5.84 -26.45
CA ASP A 9 16.23 -6.55 -25.39
C ASP A 9 15.46 -6.67 -24.07
N TYR A 10 14.30 -6.02 -23.91
CA TYR A 10 13.55 -5.98 -22.66
C TYR A 10 12.06 -6.22 -22.85
N ILE A 11 11.46 -6.95 -21.91
CA ILE A 11 10.00 -7.11 -21.80
C ILE A 11 9.59 -6.95 -20.33
N THR A 12 8.69 -6.02 -20.03
CA THR A 12 8.12 -5.90 -18.68
C THR A 12 7.10 -7.01 -18.45
N THR A 13 7.27 -7.78 -17.36
CA THR A 13 6.39 -8.92 -17.05
C THR A 13 5.40 -8.63 -15.93
N SER A 14 5.80 -7.80 -14.97
CA SER A 14 4.95 -7.31 -13.88
C SER A 14 5.54 -6.02 -13.33
N SER A 15 4.69 -5.10 -12.91
CA SER A 15 5.10 -3.84 -12.28
C SER A 15 4.04 -3.36 -11.30
N CYS A 16 4.48 -2.55 -10.34
CA CYS A 16 3.63 -1.77 -9.45
C CYS A 16 4.34 -0.43 -9.24
N SER A 17 3.62 0.68 -9.44
CA SER A 17 4.17 2.03 -9.23
C SER A 17 4.47 2.34 -7.76
N GLY A 18 3.93 1.53 -6.85
CA GLY A 18 3.87 1.75 -5.42
C GLY A 18 2.41 1.88 -4.98
N ARG A 19 2.11 1.64 -3.70
CA ARG A 19 0.76 1.80 -3.14
C ARG A 19 0.76 2.22 -1.68
N ILE A 20 -0.25 2.99 -1.29
CA ILE A 20 -0.67 3.19 0.09
C ILE A 20 -1.91 2.31 0.32
N ALA A 21 -1.92 1.53 1.40
CA ALA A 21 -2.97 0.56 1.63
C ALA A 21 -3.29 0.34 3.12
N LEU A 22 -4.53 -0.04 3.40
CA LEU A 22 -4.91 -0.74 4.62
C LEU A 22 -5.06 -2.22 4.29
N PHE A 23 -4.26 -3.07 4.94
CA PHE A 23 -4.24 -4.51 4.69
C PHE A 23 -4.57 -5.28 5.95
N HIS A 24 -5.59 -6.14 5.87
CA HIS A 24 -6.01 -7.06 6.91
C HIS A 24 -5.38 -8.44 6.70
N SER A 25 -4.71 -8.94 7.74
CA SER A 25 -4.15 -10.29 7.81
C SER A 25 -4.49 -10.94 9.14
N ILE A 26 -4.66 -12.26 9.13
CA ILE A 26 -4.80 -13.10 10.32
C ILE A 26 -3.60 -14.05 10.36
N SER A 27 -2.96 -14.19 11.52
CA SER A 27 -1.86 -15.14 11.72
C SER A 27 -2.40 -16.53 12.05
N GLU A 28 -1.67 -17.58 11.64
CA GLU A 28 -2.03 -18.99 11.88
C GLU A 28 -2.24 -19.29 13.38
N THR A 29 -1.58 -18.57 14.28
CA THR A 29 -1.78 -18.70 15.73
C THR A 29 -3.16 -18.28 16.22
N GLU A 30 -3.82 -17.32 15.55
CA GLU A 30 -5.18 -16.87 15.90
C GLU A 30 -6.27 -17.79 15.31
N GLU A 31 -5.92 -18.68 14.38
CA GLU A 31 -6.87 -19.66 13.80
C GLU A 31 -7.26 -20.73 14.83
N GLY A 32 -6.32 -21.15 15.69
CA GLY A 32 -6.54 -22.22 16.68
C GLY A 32 -7.38 -21.80 17.90
N GLU A 33 -7.28 -20.55 18.35
CA GLU A 33 -8.05 -20.05 19.49
C GLU A 33 -9.54 -19.87 19.16
N GLY A 34 -9.87 -19.66 17.87
CA GLY A 34 -11.25 -19.61 17.38
C GLY A 34 -11.95 -20.98 17.38
N GLU A 35 -11.21 -22.06 17.09
CA GLU A 35 -11.77 -23.42 17.13
C GLU A 35 -11.92 -23.95 18.57
N GLU A 36 -11.02 -23.61 19.49
CA GLU A 36 -11.12 -24.07 20.88
C GLU A 36 -12.29 -23.45 21.65
N LEU A 37 -12.65 -22.19 21.37
CA LEU A 37 -13.80 -21.55 22.02
C LEU A 37 -15.15 -22.19 21.62
N HIS A 38 -15.22 -22.84 20.44
CA HIS A 38 -16.42 -23.55 19.98
C HIS A 38 -16.43 -25.05 20.32
N ARG A 39 -15.31 -25.62 20.78
CA ARG A 39 -15.24 -27.04 21.16
C ARG A 39 -15.61 -27.32 22.63
N GLY A 40 -15.92 -26.28 23.41
CA GLY A 40 -16.34 -26.38 24.82
C GLY A 40 -17.77 -26.89 25.08
N ALA A 41 -18.52 -27.32 24.06
CA ALA A 41 -19.90 -27.79 24.24
C ALA A 41 -20.26 -28.97 23.31
N ALA A 42 -19.51 -30.07 23.34
CA ALA A 42 -20.05 -31.38 22.94
C ALA A 42 -19.20 -32.52 23.54
N ALA A 43 -19.89 -33.43 24.23
CA ALA A 43 -19.32 -34.62 24.84
C ALA A 43 -18.78 -35.63 23.81
N ALA A 44 -17.86 -36.46 24.30
CA ALA A 44 -17.05 -37.44 23.60
C ALA A 44 -17.81 -38.50 22.77
N ALA A 45 -17.23 -38.88 21.62
CA ALA A 45 -17.26 -40.23 21.06
C ALA A 45 -16.05 -40.45 20.12
N PRO A 46 -15.43 -41.65 20.08
CA PRO A 46 -14.25 -41.92 19.26
C PRO A 46 -14.63 -42.57 17.92
N GLY A 47 -13.88 -42.27 16.84
CA GLY A 47 -13.96 -43.12 15.64
C GLY A 47 -13.46 -42.53 14.32
N ASN A 48 -12.28 -43.04 13.92
CA ASN A 48 -11.82 -43.40 12.58
C ASN A 48 -11.24 -42.34 11.62
N ASP A 49 -10.01 -42.63 11.21
CA ASP A 49 -9.23 -41.99 10.16
C ASP A 49 -9.87 -42.17 8.78
N SER A 50 -9.88 -41.11 7.98
CA SER A 50 -10.05 -41.20 6.53
C SER A 50 -9.49 -39.94 5.87
N ILE A 51 -8.26 -40.06 5.39
CA ILE A 51 -7.60 -39.12 4.47
C ILE A 51 -8.37 -39.13 3.15
N THR A 52 -9.00 -38.01 2.78
CA THR A 52 -9.40 -37.74 1.39
C THR A 52 -9.03 -36.32 1.02
N SER A 53 -7.89 -36.19 0.33
CA SER A 53 -7.49 -34.97 -0.35
C SER A 53 -8.39 -34.77 -1.56
N THR A 54 -9.17 -33.69 -1.56
CA THR A 54 -9.93 -33.28 -2.74
C THR A 54 -9.47 -31.88 -3.12
N SER A 55 -8.67 -31.82 -4.19
CA SER A 55 -8.16 -30.58 -4.75
C SER A 55 -9.27 -29.86 -5.53
N THR A 56 -9.78 -28.76 -5.00
CA THR A 56 -10.60 -27.81 -5.76
C THR A 56 -9.74 -26.64 -6.21
N ARG A 57 -9.46 -26.63 -7.52
CA ARG A 57 -8.92 -25.47 -8.25
C ARG A 57 -9.89 -24.28 -8.10
N GLY A 58 -9.42 -23.19 -7.49
CA GLY A 58 -10.19 -21.94 -7.35
C GLY A 58 -9.28 -20.73 -7.13
N ARG A 59 -9.35 -19.79 -8.09
CA ARG A 59 -8.89 -18.38 -8.14
C ARG A 59 -7.85 -17.88 -7.11
N GLY A 60 -6.75 -17.34 -7.66
CA GLY A 60 -5.65 -16.74 -6.92
C GLY A 60 -6.01 -15.48 -6.11
N MET A 61 -5.05 -15.12 -5.25
CA MET A 61 -5.07 -14.16 -4.14
C MET A 61 -5.60 -14.69 -2.79
N LYS A 62 -4.91 -15.65 -2.18
CA LYS A 62 -4.92 -15.82 -0.72
C LYS A 62 -3.56 -15.38 -0.16
N ARG A 63 -3.51 -14.18 0.42
CA ARG A 63 -2.45 -13.73 1.32
C ARG A 63 -3.08 -13.62 2.71
N GLY A 64 -3.00 -14.69 3.48
CA GLY A 64 -3.61 -14.85 4.80
C GLY A 64 -4.51 -16.10 4.88
N ALA A 65 -4.80 -16.51 6.12
CA ALA A 65 -5.87 -17.43 6.52
C ALA A 65 -7.13 -17.30 5.66
N GLN A 66 -7.95 -18.35 5.55
CA GLN A 66 -9.18 -18.28 4.73
C GLN A 66 -10.14 -17.14 5.13
N GLU A 67 -10.00 -16.62 6.35
CA GLU A 67 -10.82 -15.54 6.93
C GLU A 67 -10.23 -14.13 6.78
N ALA A 68 -9.00 -13.99 6.27
CA ALA A 68 -8.37 -12.68 6.10
C ALA A 68 -9.07 -11.90 4.97
N LEU A 69 -9.49 -10.66 5.26
CA LEU A 69 -10.17 -9.80 4.28
C LEU A 69 -9.20 -9.22 3.22
N GLY A 70 -7.89 -9.27 3.46
CA GLY A 70 -6.89 -8.77 2.53
C GLY A 70 -6.91 -7.25 2.41
N TRP A 71 -7.06 -6.74 1.19
CA TRP A 71 -7.02 -5.30 0.91
C TRP A 71 -8.32 -4.62 1.34
N LEU A 72 -8.26 -3.79 2.38
CA LEU A 72 -9.40 -2.99 2.86
C LEU A 72 -9.48 -1.64 2.15
N PHE A 73 -8.32 -1.10 1.80
CA PHE A 73 -8.12 0.12 1.03
C PHE A 73 -6.80 -0.01 0.28
N VAL A 74 -6.77 0.33 -1.00
CA VAL A 74 -5.54 0.43 -1.80
C VAL A 74 -5.65 1.63 -2.70
N LYS A 75 -4.61 2.45 -2.71
CA LYS A 75 -4.42 3.50 -3.70
C LYS A 75 -3.01 3.41 -4.25
N HIS A 76 -2.90 3.52 -5.56
CA HIS A 76 -1.63 3.72 -6.22
C HIS A 76 -1.42 5.24 -6.38
N GLY A 77 -0.44 5.82 -5.67
CA GLY A 77 -0.21 7.26 -5.61
C GLY A 77 -0.56 7.88 -4.25
N ALA A 78 -0.35 9.19 -4.13
CA ALA A 78 -0.56 9.92 -2.89
C ALA A 78 -2.06 10.04 -2.56
N LEU A 79 -2.40 9.92 -1.28
CA LEU A 79 -3.76 10.13 -0.79
C LEU A 79 -4.18 11.59 -0.96
N THR A 80 -5.46 11.83 -1.24
CA THR A 80 -6.06 13.17 -1.14
C THR A 80 -6.45 13.47 0.30
N GLY A 81 -6.69 14.74 0.63
CA GLY A 81 -7.15 15.11 1.97
C GLY A 81 -8.50 14.46 2.33
N ALA A 82 -9.38 14.27 1.34
CA ALA A 82 -10.67 13.61 1.55
C ALA A 82 -10.52 12.10 1.82
N GLU A 83 -9.62 11.42 1.12
CA GLU A 83 -9.30 10.00 1.38
C GLU A 83 -8.68 9.80 2.75
N MET A 84 -7.74 10.67 3.14
CA MET A 84 -7.16 10.65 4.49
C MET A 84 -8.23 10.86 5.55
N GLN A 85 -9.11 11.84 5.37
CA GLN A 85 -10.23 12.09 6.29
C GLN A 85 -11.18 10.88 6.38
N SER A 86 -11.43 10.19 5.27
CA SER A 86 -12.26 8.98 5.24
C SER A 86 -11.61 7.83 6.03
N ILE A 87 -10.30 7.66 5.92
CA ILE A 87 -9.54 6.68 6.72
C ILE A 87 -9.58 7.04 8.22
N VAL A 88 -9.40 8.33 8.56
CA VAL A 88 -9.49 8.79 9.95
C VAL A 88 -10.90 8.58 10.50
N LEU A 89 -11.94 8.90 9.74
CA LEU A 89 -13.33 8.65 10.13
C LEU A 89 -13.60 7.16 10.39
N ALA A 90 -13.07 6.30 9.53
CA ALA A 90 -13.27 4.86 9.61
C ALA A 90 -12.55 4.20 10.81
N LEU A 91 -11.35 4.65 11.13
CA LEU A 91 -10.55 4.08 12.21
C LEU A 91 -10.77 4.76 13.55
N SER A 92 -10.96 6.08 13.58
CA SER A 92 -11.08 6.87 14.81
C SER A 92 -12.53 7.27 15.13
N GLY A 93 -13.46 7.10 14.19
CA GLY A 93 -14.82 7.62 14.29
C GLY A 93 -14.92 9.11 13.96
N PRO A 94 -16.14 9.68 13.98
CA PRO A 94 -16.35 11.10 13.73
C PRO A 94 -15.74 11.95 14.84
N ALA A 95 -15.32 13.17 14.49
CA ALA A 95 -14.93 14.16 15.47
C ALA A 95 -16.09 14.45 16.44
N ARG A 96 -15.83 14.37 17.74
CA ARG A 96 -16.81 14.60 18.82
C ARG A 96 -16.56 15.89 19.58
N THR A 97 -15.35 16.44 19.51
CA THR A 97 -15.00 17.72 20.12
C THR A 97 -14.65 18.78 19.07
N PRO A 98 -14.79 20.09 19.40
CA PRO A 98 -14.35 21.16 18.51
C PRO A 98 -12.86 21.08 18.17
N GLU A 99 -12.01 20.62 19.10
CA GLU A 99 -10.58 20.45 18.85
C GLU A 99 -10.31 19.36 17.81
N GLU A 100 -11.06 18.25 17.84
CA GLU A 100 -10.94 17.18 16.83
C GLU A 100 -11.38 17.66 15.44
N ALA A 101 -12.48 18.41 15.36
CA ALA A 101 -12.96 18.97 14.11
C ALA A 101 -11.98 19.99 13.53
N ALA A 102 -11.48 20.91 14.36
CA ALA A 102 -10.46 21.89 13.95
C ALA A 102 -9.15 21.21 13.51
N LEU A 103 -8.77 20.11 14.18
CA LEU A 103 -7.62 19.30 13.78
C LEU A 103 -7.82 18.72 12.38
N ASP A 104 -8.96 18.07 12.12
CA ASP A 104 -9.23 17.48 10.80
C ASP A 104 -9.17 18.54 9.70
N ASP A 105 -9.85 19.67 9.90
CA ASP A 105 -9.90 20.76 8.91
C ASP A 105 -8.51 21.33 8.63
N ALA A 106 -7.71 21.52 9.68
CA ALA A 106 -6.34 22.01 9.56
C ALA A 106 -5.45 21.03 8.78
N GLN A 107 -5.58 19.73 9.03
CA GLN A 107 -4.80 18.67 8.38
C GLN A 107 -5.18 18.53 6.90
N VAL A 108 -6.49 18.50 6.59
CA VAL A 108 -7.00 18.47 5.21
C VAL A 108 -6.54 19.70 4.44
N SER A 109 -6.65 20.89 5.04
CA SER A 109 -6.24 22.15 4.41
C SER A 109 -4.73 22.20 4.16
N ARG A 110 -3.92 21.77 5.15
CA ARG A 110 -2.46 21.66 5.00
C ARG A 110 -2.09 20.75 3.84
N TRP A 111 -2.71 19.59 3.76
CA TRP A 111 -2.41 18.63 2.69
C TRP A 111 -2.84 19.15 1.31
N ARG A 112 -4.03 19.74 1.19
CA ARG A 112 -4.49 20.38 -0.06
C ARG A 112 -3.51 21.45 -0.54
N ALA A 113 -3.04 22.31 0.37
CA ALA A 113 -2.05 23.33 0.04
C ALA A 113 -0.71 22.72 -0.43
N ARG A 114 -0.29 21.62 0.19
CA ARG A 114 0.92 20.88 -0.22
C ARG A 114 0.77 20.24 -1.60
N GLN A 115 -0.36 19.61 -1.90
CA GLN A 115 -0.63 19.05 -3.23
C GLN A 115 -0.61 20.15 -4.31
N ALA A 116 -1.27 21.28 -4.07
CA ALA A 116 -1.24 22.41 -4.99
C ALA A 116 0.17 23.01 -5.18
N ALA A 117 1.05 22.92 -4.18
CA ALA A 117 2.45 23.32 -4.32
C ALA A 117 3.24 22.33 -5.20
N VAL A 118 3.08 21.03 -4.96
CA VAL A 118 3.71 19.96 -5.74
C VAL A 118 3.27 20.00 -7.21
N GLU A 119 1.98 20.20 -7.48
CA GLU A 119 1.45 20.34 -8.84
C GLU A 119 2.02 21.57 -9.55
N ARG A 120 2.15 22.71 -8.85
CA ARG A 120 2.77 23.93 -9.41
C ARG A 120 4.25 23.74 -9.73
N GLU A 121 5.00 23.07 -8.86
CA GLU A 121 6.40 22.71 -9.13
C GLU A 121 6.51 21.79 -10.35
N GLY A 122 5.63 20.79 -10.46
CA GLY A 122 5.56 19.89 -11.61
C GLY A 122 5.20 20.61 -12.92
N ALA A 123 4.24 21.53 -12.89
CA ALA A 123 3.82 22.31 -14.06
C ALA A 123 4.90 23.30 -14.52
N LEU A 124 5.59 23.97 -13.59
CA LEU A 124 6.68 24.89 -13.93
C LEU A 124 7.84 24.15 -14.59
N ALA A 125 8.17 22.94 -14.11
CA ALA A 125 9.21 22.11 -14.70
C ALA A 125 8.85 21.58 -16.10
N GLN A 126 7.57 21.48 -16.46
CA GLN A 126 7.12 21.10 -17.81
C GLN A 126 7.35 22.20 -18.86
N HIS A 127 7.35 23.49 -18.45
CA HIS A 127 7.51 24.62 -19.38
C HIS A 127 8.96 24.89 -19.80
N THR A 128 9.95 24.25 -19.16
CA THR A 128 11.39 24.46 -19.42
C THR A 128 12.06 23.20 -19.98
N ALA A 129 11.80 22.88 -21.26
CA ALA A 129 12.56 22.03 -22.19
C ALA A 129 13.08 20.60 -21.80
N ASP A 130 12.70 19.63 -22.65
CA ASP A 130 13.49 18.54 -23.26
C ASP A 130 14.44 17.64 -22.44
N SER A 131 14.25 17.51 -21.12
CA SER A 131 14.94 16.47 -20.35
C SER A 131 14.01 15.94 -19.26
N GLY A 132 13.96 14.61 -19.11
CA GLY A 132 13.00 13.87 -18.28
C GLY A 132 12.59 14.57 -16.98
N VAL A 133 11.40 15.18 -16.99
CA VAL A 133 10.85 15.95 -15.87
C VAL A 133 10.22 15.01 -14.84
N VAL A 134 10.45 15.32 -13.58
CA VAL A 134 9.93 14.67 -12.38
C VAL A 134 8.41 14.90 -12.27
N ARG A 135 7.60 13.83 -12.30
CA ARG A 135 6.12 13.84 -12.22
C ARG A 135 5.65 13.48 -10.81
N VAL A 136 6.11 14.22 -9.81
CA VAL A 136 5.68 14.02 -8.42
C VAL A 136 4.25 14.53 -8.24
N GLY A 137 3.38 13.73 -7.66
CA GLY A 137 1.96 14.04 -7.40
C GLY A 137 1.02 13.85 -8.59
N ALA A 138 1.50 13.47 -9.77
CA ALA A 138 0.68 13.34 -10.98
C ALA A 138 -0.10 12.02 -11.07
N PHE A 139 0.18 11.06 -10.19
CA PHE A 139 -0.44 9.75 -10.22
C PHE A 139 -1.59 9.68 -9.19
N THR A 140 -2.81 9.94 -9.66
CA THR A 140 -4.03 9.94 -8.84
C THR A 140 -4.73 8.57 -8.83
N GLY A 141 -3.97 7.48 -8.92
CA GLY A 141 -4.44 6.14 -9.27
C GLY A 141 -5.70 5.66 -8.54
N GLU A 142 -6.38 4.69 -9.14
CA GLU A 142 -7.68 4.19 -8.68
C GLU A 142 -7.63 3.73 -7.21
N VAL A 143 -8.70 4.04 -6.50
CA VAL A 143 -8.90 3.65 -5.10
C VAL A 143 -9.79 2.42 -5.09
N GLU A 144 -9.31 1.35 -4.49
CA GLU A 144 -10.03 0.07 -4.39
C GLU A 144 -10.21 -0.34 -2.93
N GLY A 145 -11.30 -1.07 -2.67
CA GLY A 145 -11.50 -1.81 -1.42
C GLY A 145 -12.76 -1.38 -0.65
N PRO A 146 -13.22 -2.22 0.28
CA PRO A 146 -14.47 -2.00 1.02
C PRO A 146 -14.57 -0.62 1.70
N LEU A 147 -13.45 -0.05 2.14
CA LEU A 147 -13.43 1.28 2.76
C LEU A 147 -13.62 2.40 1.72
N ALA A 148 -13.10 2.23 0.51
CA ALA A 148 -13.26 3.19 -0.58
C ALA A 148 -14.72 3.24 -1.05
N ASP A 149 -15.34 2.08 -1.18
CA ASP A 149 -16.74 1.94 -1.61
C ASP A 149 -17.72 2.54 -0.57
N ALA A 150 -17.40 2.42 0.72
CA ALA A 150 -18.22 2.96 1.81
C ALA A 150 -18.27 4.51 1.83
N GLY A 151 -17.30 5.20 1.21
CA GLY A 151 -17.27 6.66 1.13
C GLY A 151 -18.16 7.26 0.02
N ALA A 152 -18.59 6.46 -0.96
CA ALA A 152 -19.34 6.92 -2.13
C ALA A 152 -20.87 6.88 -1.95
N ALA A 153 -21.38 6.16 -0.95
CA ALA A 153 -22.82 6.03 -0.72
C ALA A 153 -23.19 6.37 0.74
N ALA A 154 -23.98 7.42 0.92
CA ALA A 154 -24.49 7.87 2.21
C ALA A 154 -25.40 6.85 2.94
N GLU A 155 -25.68 5.69 2.32
CA GLU A 155 -26.63 4.68 2.80
C GLU A 155 -25.99 3.34 3.15
N HIS A 156 -24.68 3.14 2.94
CA HIS A 156 -23.99 1.89 3.31
C HIS A 156 -23.50 1.90 4.77
N PRO A 157 -23.52 0.74 5.46
CA PRO A 157 -23.01 0.65 6.82
C PRO A 157 -21.57 1.16 6.86
N ARG A 158 -21.30 2.14 7.73
CA ARG A 158 -19.96 2.69 7.94
C ARG A 158 -18.97 1.54 8.10
N PHE A 159 -17.87 1.56 7.36
CA PHE A 159 -16.81 0.56 7.46
C PHE A 159 -16.48 0.31 8.94
N GLN A 160 -16.58 -0.95 9.36
CA GLN A 160 -16.19 -1.37 10.70
C GLN A 160 -14.85 -2.09 10.62
N PRO A 161 -13.84 -1.68 11.41
CA PRO A 161 -12.59 -2.42 11.50
C PRO A 161 -12.84 -3.89 11.86
N PRO A 162 -12.05 -4.84 11.33
CA PRO A 162 -12.21 -6.26 11.62
C PRO A 162 -12.09 -6.55 13.11
N ALA A 163 -12.94 -7.46 13.62
CA ALA A 163 -12.97 -7.84 15.03
C ALA A 163 -11.89 -8.86 15.43
N ARG A 164 -11.08 -9.33 14.48
CA ARG A 164 -9.95 -10.26 14.65
C ARG A 164 -8.84 -9.89 13.67
N GLY A 165 -7.65 -10.43 13.86
CA GLY A 165 -6.51 -10.16 12.99
C GLY A 165 -5.91 -8.77 13.17
N THR A 166 -4.99 -8.47 12.25
CA THR A 166 -4.20 -7.24 12.23
C THR A 166 -4.52 -6.42 10.98
N VAL A 167 -4.79 -5.13 11.14
CA VAL A 167 -4.88 -4.17 10.04
C VAL A 167 -3.65 -3.26 10.06
N CYS A 168 -2.86 -3.32 9.00
CA CYS A 168 -1.67 -2.48 8.83
C CYS A 168 -1.92 -1.36 7.81
N LEU A 169 -1.50 -0.14 8.15
CA LEU A 169 -1.23 0.90 7.17
C LEU A 169 0.12 0.62 6.51
N LYS A 170 0.10 0.45 5.19
CA LYS A 170 1.27 0.15 4.38
C LYS A 170 1.53 1.25 3.36
N MET A 171 2.80 1.60 3.19
CA MET A 171 3.31 2.23 1.96
C MET A 171 4.33 1.27 1.37
N GLU A 172 4.00 0.66 0.23
CA GLU A 172 4.90 -0.22 -0.51
C GLU A 172 5.42 0.52 -1.75
N PRO A 173 6.75 0.61 -1.95
CA PRO A 173 7.33 1.37 -3.05
C PRO A 173 7.27 0.61 -4.38
N PHE A 174 7.72 1.28 -5.45
CA PHE A 174 7.84 0.75 -6.80
C PHE A 174 8.57 -0.60 -6.86
N VAL A 175 8.03 -1.52 -7.65
CA VAL A 175 8.65 -2.80 -8.01
C VAL A 175 8.35 -3.13 -9.47
N MET A 176 9.31 -3.75 -10.15
CA MET A 176 9.14 -4.20 -11.52
C MET A 176 9.98 -5.45 -11.81
N HIS A 177 9.48 -6.35 -12.63
CA HIS A 177 10.23 -7.46 -13.18
C HIS A 177 10.32 -7.33 -14.70
N VAL A 178 11.54 -7.35 -15.20
CA VAL A 178 11.85 -7.22 -16.63
C VAL A 178 12.56 -8.49 -17.08
N GLU A 179 12.04 -9.13 -18.11
CA GLU A 179 12.73 -10.19 -18.84
C GLU A 179 13.73 -9.54 -19.80
N CYS A 180 14.97 -10.02 -19.79
CA CYS A 180 16.07 -9.50 -20.57
C CYS A 180 16.51 -10.54 -21.60
N ARG A 181 16.82 -10.10 -22.83
CA ARG A 181 17.32 -11.00 -23.88
C ARG A 181 18.68 -11.61 -23.52
N THR A 182 19.57 -10.81 -22.94
CA THR A 182 20.94 -11.21 -22.64
C THR A 182 21.36 -10.79 -21.23
N MET A 183 22.40 -11.43 -20.69
CA MET A 183 22.99 -11.04 -19.41
C MET A 183 23.62 -9.64 -19.46
N ALA A 184 24.08 -9.20 -20.64
CA ALA A 184 24.60 -7.85 -20.84
C ALA A 184 23.49 -6.81 -20.66
N ALA A 185 22.35 -7.00 -21.33
CA ALA A 185 21.16 -6.14 -21.18
C ALA A 185 20.67 -6.13 -19.72
N ALA A 186 20.59 -7.30 -19.07
CA ALA A 186 20.21 -7.39 -17.66
C ALA A 186 21.16 -6.60 -16.74
N LYS A 187 22.48 -6.65 -17.00
CA LYS A 187 23.49 -5.90 -16.26
C LYS A 187 23.35 -4.38 -16.48
N GLU A 188 23.08 -3.93 -17.70
CA GLU A 188 22.87 -2.50 -17.99
C GLU A 188 21.65 -1.94 -17.26
N LEU A 189 20.52 -2.67 -17.31
CA LEU A 189 19.30 -2.28 -16.60
C LEU A 189 19.51 -2.27 -15.09
N LEU A 190 20.16 -3.31 -14.53
CA LEU A 190 20.50 -3.37 -13.11
C LEU A 190 21.40 -2.21 -12.69
N THR A 191 22.38 -1.84 -13.52
CA THR A 191 23.27 -0.71 -13.25
C THR A 191 22.48 0.59 -13.18
N ALA A 192 21.62 0.85 -14.18
CA ALA A 192 20.74 2.02 -14.17
C ALA A 192 19.88 2.09 -12.90
N ALA A 193 19.33 0.93 -12.49
CA ALA A 193 18.49 0.82 -11.31
C ALA A 193 19.24 1.09 -10.01
N ALA A 194 20.41 0.47 -9.82
CA ALA A 194 21.14 0.54 -8.57
C ALA A 194 21.87 1.88 -8.37
N THR A 195 22.51 2.42 -9.42
CA THR A 195 23.39 3.59 -9.29
C THR A 195 22.64 4.90 -9.41
N GLU A 196 21.78 5.05 -10.42
CA GLU A 196 21.06 6.31 -10.71
C GLU A 196 19.65 6.29 -10.12
N GLY A 197 18.96 5.15 -10.20
CA GLY A 197 17.62 4.97 -9.63
C GLY A 197 17.62 4.74 -8.12
N GLY A 198 18.73 4.34 -7.50
CA GLY A 198 18.81 4.05 -6.06
C GLY A 198 18.10 2.76 -5.61
N TYR A 199 17.79 1.85 -6.53
CA TYR A 199 17.14 0.56 -6.30
C TYR A 199 18.18 -0.53 -5.98
N ARG A 200 18.95 -0.37 -4.90
CA ARG A 200 20.05 -1.26 -4.52
C ARG A 200 19.64 -2.69 -4.11
N ASN A 201 18.35 -2.92 -3.84
CA ASN A 201 17.81 -4.26 -3.59
C ASN A 201 17.41 -4.99 -4.89
N SER A 202 17.73 -4.41 -6.05
CA SER A 202 17.51 -5.03 -7.35
C SER A 202 18.51 -6.16 -7.59
N GLY A 203 18.13 -7.11 -8.43
CA GLY A 203 19.00 -8.23 -8.77
C GLY A 203 18.60 -8.89 -10.08
N VAL A 204 19.53 -9.68 -10.63
CA VAL A 204 19.31 -10.49 -11.82
C VAL A 204 19.28 -11.96 -11.40
N THR A 205 18.21 -12.66 -11.77
CA THR A 205 18.16 -14.12 -11.59
C THR A 205 18.96 -14.78 -12.72
N PRO A 206 19.90 -15.69 -12.39
CA PRO A 206 20.82 -16.27 -13.37
C PRO A 206 20.11 -17.04 -14.49
N PRO A 207 20.80 -17.27 -15.63
CA PRO A 207 20.21 -17.84 -16.83
C PRO A 207 19.70 -19.27 -16.57
N GLY A 208 18.38 -19.42 -16.73
CA GLY A 208 17.66 -20.69 -16.83
C GLY A 208 16.71 -20.60 -18.02
N LYS A 209 15.40 -20.78 -17.80
CA LYS A 209 14.39 -20.55 -18.86
C LYS A 209 14.35 -19.10 -19.36
N LYS A 210 14.60 -18.12 -18.48
CA LYS A 210 14.52 -16.67 -18.74
C LYS A 210 15.53 -15.91 -17.90
N ILE A 211 16.10 -14.83 -18.42
CA ILE A 211 16.96 -13.91 -17.65
C ILE A 211 16.07 -12.80 -17.10
N MET A 212 15.91 -12.75 -15.79
CA MET A 212 14.98 -11.81 -15.14
C MET A 212 15.72 -10.77 -14.31
N CYS A 213 15.56 -9.50 -14.64
CA CYS A 213 15.98 -8.37 -13.82
C CYS A 213 14.81 -7.89 -12.94
N GLY A 214 14.91 -8.12 -11.63
CA GLY A 214 13.97 -7.61 -10.64
C GLY A 214 14.44 -6.26 -10.10
N ILE A 215 13.69 -5.20 -10.36
CA ILE A 215 13.93 -3.86 -9.84
C ILE A 215 13.11 -3.67 -8.56
N ARG A 216 13.79 -3.51 -7.43
CA ARG A 216 13.18 -3.44 -6.11
C ARG A 216 13.75 -2.30 -5.30
N CYS A 217 12.88 -1.56 -4.62
CA CYS A 217 13.29 -0.38 -3.89
C CYS A 217 14.14 -0.73 -2.65
N THR A 218 14.94 0.25 -2.22
CA THR A 218 15.77 0.18 -1.03
C THR A 218 14.96 0.40 0.25
N THR A 219 15.53 -0.06 1.36
CA THR A 219 15.03 0.21 2.71
C THR A 219 14.86 1.72 2.93
N GLY A 220 13.78 2.11 3.61
CA GLY A 220 13.52 3.49 4.01
C GLY A 220 12.36 4.19 3.27
N LEU A 221 12.01 3.78 2.05
CA LEU A 221 10.75 4.26 1.46
C LEU A 221 9.56 3.52 2.06
N GLY A 222 9.62 2.20 2.18
CA GLY A 222 8.54 1.40 2.76
C GLY A 222 8.09 1.86 4.15
N MET A 223 6.82 1.57 4.47
CA MET A 223 6.24 1.75 5.79
C MET A 223 5.21 0.65 6.05
N GLU A 224 5.19 0.12 7.25
CA GLU A 224 4.16 -0.79 7.73
C GLU A 224 3.91 -0.51 9.21
N VAL A 225 2.68 -0.11 9.55
CA VAL A 225 2.29 0.24 10.92
C VAL A 225 0.99 -0.48 11.25
N PRO A 226 0.97 -1.36 12.27
CA PRO A 226 -0.27 -1.97 12.73
C PRO A 226 -1.14 -0.91 13.42
N LEU A 227 -2.38 -0.77 12.97
CA LEU A 227 -3.38 0.14 13.52
C LEU A 227 -4.47 -0.60 14.32
N VAL A 228 -4.73 -1.85 13.91
CA VAL A 228 -5.59 -2.81 14.62
C VAL A 228 -4.75 -4.05 14.84
N MET A 229 -4.75 -4.62 16.05
CA MET A 229 -4.09 -5.90 16.34
C MET A 229 -5.01 -6.78 17.18
N SER A 230 -5.17 -8.04 16.79
CA SER A 230 -6.08 -8.99 17.42
C SER A 230 -7.49 -8.41 17.61
N GLY A 231 -7.98 -7.66 16.61
CA GLY A 231 -9.27 -6.96 16.66
C GLY A 231 -9.31 -5.66 17.50
N CYS A 232 -8.29 -5.36 18.28
CA CYS A 232 -8.19 -4.13 19.06
C CYS A 232 -7.76 -2.96 18.17
N ASN A 233 -8.67 -2.01 17.93
CA ASN A 233 -8.37 -0.81 17.15
C ASN A 233 -7.76 0.29 18.03
N TYR A 234 -6.46 0.54 17.86
CA TYR A 234 -5.72 1.53 18.65
C TYR A 234 -5.99 2.98 18.23
N MET A 235 -6.56 3.20 17.04
CA MET A 235 -6.91 4.54 16.57
C MET A 235 -8.28 5.00 17.09
N ALA A 236 -9.10 4.05 17.53
CA ALA A 236 -10.38 4.34 18.17
C ALA A 236 -10.17 4.94 19.56
N ARG A 237 -11.23 5.59 20.04
CA ARG A 237 -11.34 6.02 21.42
C ARG A 237 -11.43 4.83 22.36
N ALA A 238 -10.90 4.95 23.57
CA ALA A 238 -11.11 3.91 24.58
C ALA A 238 -12.60 3.84 24.96
N SER A 239 -13.08 2.61 25.20
CA SER A 239 -14.45 2.38 25.65
C SER A 239 -14.68 3.04 27.01
N GLY A 240 -15.71 3.89 27.11
CA GLY A 240 -16.08 4.56 28.36
C GLY A 240 -15.50 5.96 28.56
N GLU A 241 -14.69 6.47 27.63
CA GLU A 241 -14.29 7.88 27.65
C GLU A 241 -15.50 8.81 27.44
N ALA A 242 -15.55 9.88 28.24
CA ALA A 242 -16.56 10.92 28.07
C ALA A 242 -16.45 11.56 26.67
N ALA A 243 -17.59 11.85 26.05
CA ALA A 243 -17.65 12.42 24.71
C ALA A 243 -16.93 13.78 24.56
N SER A 244 -16.67 14.46 25.68
CA SER A 244 -15.96 15.75 25.74
C SER A 244 -14.44 15.66 25.72
N VAL A 245 -13.85 14.47 25.88
CA VAL A 245 -12.39 14.29 25.90
C VAL A 245 -11.90 14.13 24.47
N THR A 246 -10.77 14.71 24.07
CA THR A 246 -10.20 14.53 22.73
C THR A 246 -9.51 13.16 22.59
N ASN A 247 -9.69 12.48 21.45
CA ASN A 247 -8.97 11.25 21.11
C ASN A 247 -7.49 11.56 20.87
N PRO A 248 -6.56 11.11 21.74
CA PRO A 248 -5.14 11.42 21.60
C PRO A 248 -4.50 10.80 20.35
N ASN A 249 -5.04 9.67 19.86
CA ASN A 249 -4.47 8.93 18.73
C ASN A 249 -4.90 9.50 17.37
N ARG A 250 -5.90 10.39 17.34
CA ARG A 250 -6.38 11.02 16.10
C ARG A 250 -5.28 11.80 15.37
N LEU A 251 -4.49 12.58 16.10
CA LEU A 251 -3.35 13.32 15.54
C LEU A 251 -2.25 12.38 15.04
N TYR A 252 -2.00 11.29 15.76
CA TYR A 252 -1.01 10.30 15.36
C TYR A 252 -1.37 9.64 14.02
N LEU A 253 -2.63 9.24 13.83
CA LEU A 253 -3.11 8.69 12.55
C LEU A 253 -2.92 9.68 11.40
N TRP A 254 -3.24 10.96 11.59
CA TRP A 254 -2.96 12.02 10.60
C TRP A 254 -1.49 12.08 10.22
N HIS A 255 -0.58 12.03 11.20
CA HIS A 255 0.86 12.02 10.94
C HIS A 255 1.34 10.78 10.18
N LEU A 256 0.75 9.61 10.46
CA LEU A 256 1.07 8.38 9.72
C LEU A 256 0.62 8.45 8.26
N LEU A 257 -0.58 8.99 8.00
CA LEU A 257 -1.09 9.17 6.64
C LEU A 257 -0.25 10.19 5.86
N ASP A 258 0.15 11.28 6.51
CA ASP A 258 1.09 12.24 5.92
C ASP A 258 2.42 11.57 5.58
N LEU A 259 3.00 10.82 6.51
CA LEU A 259 4.26 10.11 6.29
C LEU A 259 4.13 9.09 5.14
N ALA A 260 3.00 8.41 5.02
CA ALA A 260 2.70 7.52 3.88
C ALA A 260 2.77 8.29 2.56
N ASN A 261 2.14 9.47 2.49
CA ASN A 261 2.19 10.32 1.31
C ASN A 261 3.58 10.86 1.02
N GLU A 262 4.34 11.31 2.02
CA GLU A 262 5.72 11.77 1.84
C GLU A 262 6.59 10.68 1.21
N LYS A 263 6.45 9.45 1.71
CA LYS A 263 7.14 8.27 1.19
C LYS A 263 6.70 7.94 -0.24
N MET A 264 5.41 8.09 -0.55
CA MET A 264 4.89 7.90 -1.91
C MET A 264 5.44 8.94 -2.90
N LEU A 265 5.45 10.23 -2.54
CA LEU A 265 6.00 11.29 -3.38
C LEU A 265 7.51 11.10 -3.60
N ALA A 266 8.24 10.66 -2.56
CA ALA A 266 9.65 10.30 -2.69
C ALA A 266 9.87 9.06 -3.58
N ASN A 267 8.94 8.11 -3.56
CA ASN A 267 8.92 6.94 -4.44
C ASN A 267 8.68 7.34 -5.92
N GLU A 268 7.75 8.25 -6.20
CA GLU A 268 7.49 8.78 -7.54
C GLU A 268 8.74 9.48 -8.09
N LYS A 269 9.34 10.39 -7.31
CA LYS A 269 10.60 11.07 -7.68
C LYS A 269 11.72 10.10 -8.02
N ARG A 270 11.78 8.97 -7.31
CA ARG A 270 12.78 7.92 -7.55
C ARG A 270 12.47 7.12 -8.80
N THR A 271 11.19 6.85 -9.07
CA THR A 271 10.72 6.21 -10.30
C THR A 271 11.06 7.05 -11.52
N ASP A 272 10.91 8.37 -11.45
CA ASP A 272 11.30 9.28 -12.53
C ASP A 272 12.79 9.24 -12.83
N ARG A 273 13.63 9.23 -11.77
CA ARG A 273 15.09 9.10 -11.93
C ARG A 273 15.48 7.81 -12.62
N LEU A 274 14.83 6.70 -12.26
CA LEU A 274 15.02 5.42 -12.92
C LEU A 274 14.62 5.50 -14.39
N GLU A 275 13.47 6.09 -14.69
CA GLU A 275 13.00 6.21 -16.07
C GLU A 275 13.98 7.03 -16.92
N GLY A 276 14.49 8.15 -16.38
CA GLY A 276 15.54 8.93 -17.05
C GLY A 276 16.83 8.14 -17.25
N ALA A 277 17.26 7.36 -16.26
CA ALA A 277 18.46 6.51 -16.34
C ALA A 277 18.34 5.40 -17.39
N VAL A 278 17.15 4.82 -17.51
CA VAL A 278 16.81 3.79 -18.49
C VAL A 278 16.77 4.39 -19.90
N LYS A 279 16.07 5.52 -20.09
CA LYS A 279 15.99 6.23 -21.39
C LYS A 279 17.35 6.61 -21.96
N ARG A 280 18.35 6.93 -21.13
CA ARG A 280 19.71 7.23 -21.58
C ARG A 280 20.48 6.01 -22.11
N ARG A 281 20.06 4.79 -21.75
CA ARG A 281 20.74 3.53 -22.09
C ARG A 281 20.06 2.77 -23.20
N ILE A 282 18.74 2.81 -23.22
CA ILE A 282 17.94 2.15 -24.23
C ILE A 282 17.85 3.07 -25.44
N LYS A 283 18.44 2.63 -26.56
CA LYS A 283 18.31 3.25 -27.88
C LYS A 283 17.32 2.47 -28.73
#